data_AF-A0AA96ZYB7-F1
#
_entry.id   AF-A0AA96ZYB7-F1
#
_cell.length_a   1.000
_cell.length_b   1.000
_cell.length_c   1.000
_cell.angle_alpha   90.00
_cell.angle_beta   90.00
_cell.angle_gamma   90.00
#
_symmetry.space_group_name_H-M   'P 1'
#
loop_
_entity.id
_entity.type
_entity.pdbx_description
1 polymer ?
#
loop_
_entity_poly.entity_id
_entity_poly.type
_entity_poly.pdbx_seq_one_letter_code
_entity_poly.pdbx_strand_id
1 'polypeptide(L)'
;MSADSGSGLINSKYMNALAVVLIAAALIFVGILLFAPGLIPIPSASETVNYDEMMFDRNTVMTIEIEMGEADWDHLLSNPHDESYLPCNVTINGQKFSAVGIRVKGQSSLVSVAASNSDRFSFKFKADEYVYGQTFFGLKEFVVNNNYRDPTYMKEYLAYDMMDYAGAPVPLFAYADIDINGRDWGLYLAVESVEDDFARRVFGNDFGKLYKPELINESNVPKLGGFSPLYGTDVNQGAALIYTTDSIWDYYQIFGNAVFKNTTISDCKRALKAIEQINKGEDLDQYVFIDESLAYFAVTGIVVSMDSYAGPSLQNFYIYEKDGKLMIFPWDQNFAFDGYKDNSTPSVVDYPIDTPVYSNVSIYHRPFVNMLLKNETYKEQYYDILQDILDGYFKSGRYEETINRVDLLIGESVRDDPTAFVSYEDYAAGVEALRVFGEYRARSIEGQLNGTIPKNHFDQRVERENLSVDAPVDAMFMERTYRYYIKPENPRYTPESNNFMVSVSDLPDVINEPDPSEAPDDNLPELDDDSEISNKNLNENSNENLNKISEAQ
;
A
#
# COMPACT_ATOMS: atom_id res chain seq x y z
N MET A 1 -17.42 23.76 -66.46
CA MET A 1 -17.67 22.47 -67.15
C MET A 1 -16.42 21.61 -66.97
N SER A 2 -16.63 20.38 -66.45
CA SER A 2 -15.71 19.21 -66.31
C SER A 2 -14.34 19.46 -65.66
N ALA A 3 -14.04 19.00 -64.44
CA ALA A 3 -13.95 17.62 -63.95
C ALA A 3 -12.93 16.77 -64.72
N ASP A 4 -11.80 16.42 -64.10
CA ASP A 4 -11.30 15.06 -64.12
C ASP A 4 -10.42 14.79 -62.88
N SER A 5 -10.95 14.03 -61.94
CA SER A 5 -10.23 13.48 -60.79
C SER A 5 -10.11 11.97 -61.05
N GLY A 6 -8.92 11.53 -61.45
CA GLY A 6 -8.62 10.13 -61.67
C GLY A 6 -8.53 9.36 -60.35
N SER A 7 -9.67 8.87 -59.84
CA SER A 7 -9.71 7.81 -58.83
C SER A 7 -9.68 6.46 -59.53
N GLY A 8 -8.61 5.69 -59.32
CA GLY A 8 -8.49 4.32 -59.79
C GLY A 8 -9.50 3.42 -59.08
N LEU A 9 -10.63 3.14 -59.74
CA LEU A 9 -11.58 2.11 -59.34
C LEU A 9 -10.90 0.73 -59.43
N ILE A 10 -10.64 0.10 -58.27
CA ILE A 10 -10.36 -1.34 -58.22
C ILE A 10 -11.64 -2.07 -58.67
N ASN A 11 -11.50 -2.92 -59.68
CA ASN A 11 -12.58 -3.60 -60.39
C ASN A 11 -13.47 -4.44 -59.43
N SER A 12 -14.75 -4.08 -59.28
CA SER A 12 -15.69 -4.67 -58.31
C SER A 12 -15.97 -6.17 -58.48
N LYS A 13 -15.62 -6.77 -59.63
CA LYS A 13 -15.81 -8.21 -59.90
C LYS A 13 -15.00 -9.12 -58.99
N TYR A 14 -13.86 -8.65 -58.46
CA TYR A 14 -12.98 -9.48 -57.63
C TYR A 14 -13.18 -9.27 -56.13
N MET A 15 -13.88 -8.21 -55.71
CA MET A 15 -14.15 -7.91 -54.29
C MET A 15 -15.09 -8.94 -53.66
N ASN A 16 -16.14 -9.35 -54.37
CA ASN A 16 -17.06 -10.37 -53.87
C ASN A 16 -16.38 -11.75 -53.80
N ALA A 17 -15.50 -12.06 -54.77
CA ALA A 17 -14.72 -13.29 -54.74
C ALA A 17 -13.73 -13.28 -53.56
N LEU A 18 -13.06 -12.15 -53.30
CA LEU A 18 -12.15 -11.98 -52.17
C LEU A 18 -12.90 -12.12 -50.82
N ALA A 19 -14.07 -11.51 -50.69
CA ALA A 19 -14.90 -11.63 -49.49
C ALA A 19 -15.33 -13.08 -49.23
N VAL A 20 -15.73 -13.82 -50.27
CA VAL A 20 -16.09 -15.25 -50.15
C VAL A 20 -14.87 -16.09 -49.75
N VAL A 21 -13.69 -15.80 -50.30
CA VAL A 21 -12.44 -16.50 -49.93
C VAL A 21 -12.07 -16.20 -48.47
N LEU A 22 -12.19 -14.95 -48.01
CA LEU A 22 -11.91 -14.57 -46.63
C LEU A 22 -12.90 -15.20 -45.64
N ILE A 23 -14.19 -15.24 -45.98
CA ILE A 23 -15.21 -15.92 -45.17
C ILE A 23 -14.94 -17.42 -45.11
N ALA A 24 -14.61 -18.05 -46.24
CA ALA A 24 -14.25 -19.46 -46.28
C ALA A 24 -13.00 -19.75 -45.44
N ALA A 25 -11.97 -18.89 -45.52
CA ALA A 25 -10.76 -19.00 -44.71
C ALA A 25 -11.06 -18.84 -43.20
N ALA A 26 -11.93 -17.90 -42.82
CA ALA A 26 -12.36 -17.71 -41.44
C ALA A 26 -13.16 -18.92 -40.92
N LEU A 27 -14.07 -19.49 -41.73
CA LEU A 27 -14.83 -20.68 -41.35
C LEU A 27 -13.94 -21.93 -41.24
N ILE A 28 -12.94 -22.06 -42.11
CA ILE A 28 -11.93 -23.12 -42.01
C ILE A 28 -11.10 -22.94 -40.74
N PHE A 29 -10.67 -21.71 -40.43
CA PHE A 29 -9.93 -21.39 -39.21
C PHE A 29 -10.73 -21.72 -37.94
N VAL A 30 -12.00 -21.32 -37.88
CA VAL A 30 -12.91 -21.69 -36.79
C VAL A 30 -13.16 -23.20 -36.73
N GLY A 31 -13.28 -23.86 -37.88
CA GLY A 31 -13.40 -25.32 -37.95
C GLY A 31 -12.16 -26.04 -37.42
N ILE A 32 -10.96 -25.54 -37.72
CA ILE A 32 -9.70 -26.06 -37.17
C ILE A 32 -9.68 -25.88 -35.64
N LEU A 33 -10.09 -24.72 -35.12
CA LEU A 33 -10.18 -24.46 -33.68
C LEU A 33 -11.15 -25.40 -32.96
N LEU A 34 -12.32 -25.70 -33.56
CA LEU A 34 -13.35 -26.51 -32.92
C LEU A 34 -13.10 -28.03 -33.02
N PHE A 35 -12.52 -28.51 -34.12
CA PHE A 35 -12.47 -29.95 -34.42
C PHE A 35 -11.06 -30.54 -34.48
N ALA A 36 -10.02 -29.70 -34.53
CA ALA A 36 -8.63 -30.14 -34.52
C ALA A 36 -7.74 -29.16 -33.72
N PRO A 37 -8.04 -28.92 -32.44
CA PRO A 37 -7.33 -27.92 -31.63
C PRO A 37 -5.82 -28.20 -31.48
N GLY A 38 -5.36 -29.43 -31.77
CA GLY A 38 -3.93 -29.80 -31.76
C GLY A 38 -3.14 -29.48 -33.04
N LEU A 39 -3.78 -29.01 -34.12
CA LEU A 39 -3.09 -28.56 -35.36
C LEU A 39 -2.53 -27.14 -35.23
N ILE A 40 -3.11 -26.34 -34.33
CA ILE A 40 -2.56 -25.06 -33.90
C ILE A 40 -1.85 -25.37 -32.58
N PRO A 41 -0.52 -25.26 -32.49
CA PRO A 41 0.15 -25.28 -31.20
C PRO A 41 -0.30 -24.04 -30.44
N ILE A 42 -1.43 -24.13 -29.73
CA ILE A 42 -1.73 -23.22 -28.63
C ILE A 42 -0.74 -23.66 -27.56
N PRO A 43 0.23 -22.80 -27.17
CA PRO A 43 1.07 -23.13 -26.03
C PRO A 43 0.12 -23.47 -24.89
N SER A 44 0.20 -24.70 -24.39
CA SER A 44 -0.51 -25.06 -23.18
C SER A 44 -0.14 -24.02 -22.14
N ALA A 45 -1.13 -23.38 -21.51
CA ALA A 45 -0.96 -22.52 -20.36
C ALA A 45 -0.45 -23.37 -19.18
N SER A 46 0.82 -23.70 -19.29
CA SER A 46 1.68 -24.40 -18.35
C SER A 46 3.10 -24.04 -18.77
N GLU A 47 3.34 -22.76 -19.11
CA GLU A 47 4.63 -22.20 -18.71
C GLU A 47 4.67 -22.35 -17.20
N THR A 48 5.61 -23.14 -16.72
CA THR A 48 5.89 -23.24 -15.29
C THR A 48 6.11 -21.82 -14.78
N VAL A 49 5.19 -21.34 -13.94
CA VAL A 49 5.28 -20.06 -13.25
C VAL A 49 6.49 -20.14 -12.35
N ASN A 50 7.60 -19.50 -12.76
CA ASN A 50 8.88 -19.55 -12.06
C ASN A 50 9.43 -18.14 -11.82
N TYR A 51 8.60 -17.09 -11.94
CA TYR A 51 9.07 -15.71 -11.77
C TYR A 51 9.59 -15.45 -10.35
N ASP A 52 9.09 -16.20 -9.37
CA ASP A 52 9.57 -16.16 -8.00
C ASP A 52 11.06 -16.52 -7.91
N GLU A 53 11.47 -17.66 -8.46
CA GLU A 53 12.87 -18.11 -8.49
C GLU A 53 13.71 -17.31 -9.48
N MET A 54 13.15 -16.94 -10.64
CA MET A 54 13.91 -16.29 -11.72
C MET A 54 14.14 -14.79 -11.47
N MET A 55 13.28 -14.13 -10.70
CA MET A 55 13.34 -12.69 -10.45
C MET A 55 13.54 -12.35 -8.97
N PHE A 56 12.89 -13.05 -8.04
CA PHE A 56 12.84 -12.65 -6.64
C PHE A 56 13.70 -13.51 -5.70
N ASP A 57 14.84 -14.01 -6.19
CA ASP A 57 15.85 -14.64 -5.31
C ASP A 57 16.50 -13.61 -4.40
N ARG A 58 16.13 -13.67 -3.12
CA ARG A 58 16.58 -12.77 -2.04
C ARG A 58 18.08 -12.89 -1.69
N ASN A 59 18.81 -13.85 -2.28
CA ASN A 59 20.24 -14.06 -2.05
C ASN A 59 21.13 -13.49 -3.17
N THR A 60 20.53 -12.94 -4.23
CA THR A 60 21.24 -12.33 -5.35
C THR A 60 20.66 -10.96 -5.65
N VAL A 61 21.45 -10.09 -6.27
CA VAL A 61 20.93 -8.84 -6.83
C VAL A 61 20.54 -9.10 -8.27
N MET A 62 19.28 -8.84 -8.61
CA MET A 62 18.76 -8.92 -9.97
C MET A 62 19.45 -7.87 -10.85
N THR A 63 19.77 -8.21 -12.09
CA THR A 63 20.22 -7.21 -13.07
C THR A 63 19.06 -6.83 -13.98
N ILE A 64 18.74 -5.53 -14.08
CA ILE A 64 17.73 -4.99 -15.00
C ILE A 64 18.42 -4.00 -15.94
N GLU A 65 18.60 -4.38 -17.20
CA GLU A 65 19.12 -3.50 -18.24
C GLU A 65 17.98 -2.97 -19.09
N ILE A 66 17.87 -1.66 -19.25
CA ILE A 66 16.79 -0.99 -19.97
C ILE A 66 17.36 -0.31 -21.21
N GLU A 67 16.84 -0.70 -22.38
CA GLU A 67 17.16 -0.07 -23.66
C GLU A 67 15.94 0.67 -24.19
N MET A 68 16.05 2.00 -24.34
CA MET A 68 15.00 2.83 -24.95
C MET A 68 15.57 4.09 -25.60
N GLY A 69 14.81 4.72 -26.50
CA GLY A 69 15.25 5.95 -27.17
C GLY A 69 15.50 7.08 -26.17
N GLU A 70 16.58 7.85 -26.35
CA GLU A 70 16.91 8.96 -25.45
C GLU A 70 15.77 9.96 -25.29
N ALA A 71 15.05 10.29 -26.38
CA ALA A 71 13.90 11.18 -26.33
C ALA A 71 12.73 10.62 -25.50
N ASP A 72 12.51 9.31 -25.52
CA ASP A 72 11.47 8.66 -24.72
C ASP A 72 11.88 8.63 -23.24
N TRP A 73 13.15 8.38 -22.96
CA TRP A 73 13.70 8.45 -21.59
C TRP A 73 13.59 9.85 -21.00
N ASP A 74 14.02 10.87 -21.76
CA ASP A 74 13.90 12.27 -21.37
C ASP A 74 12.42 12.67 -21.15
N HIS A 75 11.50 12.10 -21.95
CA HIS A 75 10.07 12.33 -21.78
C HIS A 75 9.54 11.76 -20.45
N LEU A 76 9.94 10.53 -20.06
CA LEU A 76 9.58 9.93 -18.77
C LEU A 76 10.02 10.80 -17.59
N LEU A 77 11.26 11.28 -17.62
CA LEU A 77 11.81 12.08 -16.52
C LEU A 77 11.23 13.49 -16.48
N SER A 78 10.94 14.09 -17.64
CA SER A 78 10.41 15.46 -17.71
C SER A 78 8.91 15.56 -17.48
N ASN A 79 8.16 14.46 -17.64
CA ASN A 79 6.70 14.43 -17.50
C ASN A 79 6.26 13.32 -16.53
N PRO A 80 6.79 13.30 -15.28
CA PRO A 80 6.60 12.16 -14.40
C PRO A 80 5.13 11.99 -13.96
N HIS A 81 4.33 13.05 -13.99
CA HIS A 81 2.90 12.99 -13.63
C HIS A 81 2.00 12.42 -14.74
N ASP A 82 2.51 12.20 -15.95
CA ASP A 82 1.69 11.64 -17.03
C ASP A 82 1.35 10.18 -16.77
N GLU A 83 2.21 9.46 -16.03
CA GLU A 83 2.08 8.04 -15.71
C GLU A 83 1.73 7.15 -16.93
N SER A 84 2.12 7.59 -18.12
CA SER A 84 1.88 6.87 -19.37
C SER A 84 3.00 5.87 -19.62
N TYR A 85 2.62 4.68 -20.09
CA TYR A 85 3.61 3.70 -20.52
C TYR A 85 4.29 4.15 -21.81
N LEU A 86 5.60 3.97 -21.87
CA LEU A 86 6.41 4.01 -23.09
C LEU A 86 7.04 2.63 -23.35
N PRO A 87 7.29 2.27 -24.63
CA PRO A 87 7.92 1.00 -24.96
C PRO A 87 9.44 1.03 -24.70
N CYS A 88 9.97 -0.03 -24.11
CA CYS A 88 11.40 -0.28 -23.96
C CYS A 88 11.72 -1.77 -24.22
N ASN A 89 13.01 -2.10 -24.38
CA ASN A 89 13.46 -3.47 -24.15
C ASN A 89 14.04 -3.55 -22.75
N VAL A 90 13.77 -4.65 -22.05
CA VAL A 90 14.35 -4.93 -20.73
C VAL A 90 15.06 -6.27 -20.77
N THR A 91 16.30 -6.33 -20.29
CA THR A 91 17.01 -7.58 -20.04
C THR A 91 17.04 -7.83 -18.53
N ILE A 92 16.39 -8.90 -18.07
CA ILE A 92 16.35 -9.30 -16.65
C ILE A 92 17.20 -10.55 -16.48
N ASN A 93 18.23 -10.50 -15.65
CA ASN A 93 19.15 -11.62 -15.41
C ASN A 93 19.68 -12.27 -16.72
N GLY A 94 19.97 -11.45 -17.73
CA GLY A 94 20.43 -11.88 -19.05
C GLY A 94 19.33 -12.32 -20.03
N GLN A 95 18.06 -12.38 -19.62
CA GLN A 95 16.94 -12.68 -20.51
C GLN A 95 16.25 -11.41 -21.01
N LYS A 96 16.23 -11.23 -22.33
CA LYS A 96 15.66 -10.05 -22.99
C LYS A 96 14.16 -10.18 -23.27
N PHE A 97 13.43 -9.14 -22.93
CA PHE A 97 12.00 -8.92 -23.19
C PHE A 97 11.85 -7.64 -24.02
N SER A 98 11.27 -7.75 -25.21
CA SER A 98 11.10 -6.61 -26.11
C SER A 98 9.71 -6.00 -26.02
N ALA A 99 9.63 -4.68 -26.22
CA ALA A 99 8.39 -3.91 -26.19
C ALA A 99 7.61 -4.02 -24.86
N VAL A 100 8.37 -3.96 -23.76
CA VAL A 100 7.84 -3.85 -22.40
C VAL A 100 7.36 -2.42 -22.16
N GLY A 101 6.23 -2.26 -21.48
CA GLY A 101 5.81 -0.96 -20.97
C GLY A 101 6.62 -0.57 -19.75
N ILE A 102 7.25 0.61 -19.79
CA ILE A 102 7.87 1.28 -18.63
C ILE A 102 7.17 2.61 -18.39
N ARG A 103 6.96 2.94 -17.11
CA ARG A 103 6.53 4.29 -16.68
C ARG A 103 7.11 4.62 -15.32
N VAL A 104 7.19 5.91 -15.00
CA VAL A 104 7.39 6.33 -13.61
C VAL A 104 6.14 6.03 -12.77
N LYS A 105 6.34 5.85 -11.46
CA LYS A 105 5.25 5.62 -10.51
C LYS A 105 5.49 6.33 -9.17
N GLY A 106 4.42 6.45 -8.40
CA GLY A 106 4.44 6.88 -7.02
C GLY A 106 3.54 8.09 -6.79
N GLN A 107 3.43 8.49 -5.54
CA GLN A 107 2.66 9.67 -5.14
C GLN A 107 3.60 10.69 -4.49
N SER A 108 3.87 10.55 -3.19
CA SER A 108 4.73 11.45 -2.44
C SER A 108 6.19 11.44 -2.94
N SER A 109 6.74 10.25 -3.23
CA SER A 109 8.10 10.08 -3.76
C SER A 109 8.22 10.70 -5.16
N LEU A 110 7.23 10.49 -6.04
CA LEU A 110 7.21 11.06 -7.38
C LEU A 110 7.20 12.59 -7.33
N VAL A 111 6.27 13.19 -6.57
CA VAL A 111 6.20 14.64 -6.39
C VAL A 111 7.50 15.19 -5.82
N SER A 112 8.09 14.50 -4.83
CA SER A 112 9.32 14.94 -4.18
C SER A 112 10.53 14.91 -5.13
N VAL A 113 10.68 13.85 -5.91
CA VAL A 113 11.78 13.70 -6.89
C VAL A 113 11.62 14.73 -8.00
N ALA A 114 10.41 14.89 -8.56
CA ALA A 114 10.11 15.87 -9.61
C ALA A 114 10.36 17.34 -9.18
N ALA A 115 10.24 17.63 -7.88
CA ALA A 115 10.52 18.94 -7.30
C ALA A 115 11.99 19.12 -6.88
N SER A 116 12.86 18.13 -7.11
CA SER A 116 14.25 18.11 -6.68
C SER A 116 15.23 18.19 -7.87
N ASN A 117 16.52 18.01 -7.61
CA ASN A 117 17.57 17.85 -8.61
C ASN A 117 17.94 16.38 -8.85
N SER A 118 17.13 15.44 -8.36
CA SER A 118 17.29 14.01 -8.56
C SER A 118 16.35 13.52 -9.66
N ASP A 119 16.84 12.61 -10.50
CA ASP A 119 16.03 11.90 -11.50
C ASP A 119 15.64 10.48 -11.02
N ARG A 120 15.90 10.15 -9.75
CA ARG A 120 15.75 8.81 -9.18
C ARG A 120 14.27 8.48 -8.89
N PHE A 121 13.46 8.37 -9.93
CA PHE A 121 12.07 7.94 -9.84
C PHE A 121 11.97 6.43 -9.59
N SER A 122 10.85 5.99 -9.03
CA SER A 122 10.45 4.58 -9.07
C SER A 122 9.85 4.25 -10.43
N PHE A 123 10.04 3.02 -10.93
CA PHE A 123 9.48 2.58 -12.20
C PHE A 123 8.51 1.42 -12.02
N LYS A 124 7.55 1.32 -12.94
CA LYS A 124 6.65 0.17 -13.09
C LYS A 124 6.85 -0.43 -14.48
N PHE A 125 6.99 -1.75 -14.52
CA PHE A 125 7.20 -2.53 -15.75
C PHE A 125 6.00 -3.42 -15.99
N LYS A 126 5.50 -3.41 -17.23
CA LYS A 126 4.37 -4.23 -17.65
C LYS A 126 4.67 -4.95 -18.96
N ALA A 127 4.78 -6.27 -18.90
CA ALA A 127 5.15 -7.10 -20.04
C ALA A 127 4.07 -7.06 -21.14
N ASP A 128 2.79 -7.16 -20.77
CA ASP A 128 1.70 -7.29 -21.73
C ASP A 128 1.10 -5.95 -22.20
N GLU A 129 1.78 -4.83 -21.95
CA GLU A 129 1.30 -3.50 -22.34
C GLU A 129 1.23 -3.34 -23.87
N TYR A 130 2.28 -3.76 -24.59
CA TYR A 130 2.33 -3.67 -26.06
C TYR A 130 2.33 -5.03 -26.77
N VAL A 131 2.61 -6.11 -26.05
CA VAL A 131 2.62 -7.47 -26.58
C VAL A 131 1.62 -8.31 -25.79
N TYR A 132 0.43 -8.50 -26.35
CA TYR A 132 -0.64 -9.24 -25.68
C TYR A 132 -0.18 -10.63 -25.20
N GLY A 133 -0.33 -10.88 -23.90
CA GLY A 133 0.01 -12.16 -23.27
C GLY A 133 1.50 -12.36 -22.96
N GLN A 134 2.38 -11.40 -23.22
CA GLN A 134 3.78 -11.47 -22.79
C GLN A 134 3.86 -11.44 -21.25
N THR A 135 4.79 -12.21 -20.68
CA THR A 135 5.08 -12.22 -19.25
C THR A 135 6.59 -12.24 -19.01
N PHE A 136 7.01 -11.77 -17.82
CA PHE A 136 8.31 -12.02 -17.22
C PHE A 136 8.23 -13.35 -16.46
N PHE A 137 8.56 -14.47 -17.13
CA PHE A 137 8.57 -15.80 -16.51
C PHE A 137 7.24 -16.20 -15.81
N GLY A 138 6.11 -15.68 -16.31
CA GLY A 138 4.79 -15.85 -15.72
C GLY A 138 4.23 -14.62 -14.99
N LEU A 139 5.05 -13.60 -14.67
CA LEU A 139 4.62 -12.35 -14.05
C LEU A 139 4.34 -11.27 -15.10
N LYS A 140 3.19 -10.60 -15.05
CA LYS A 140 2.89 -9.50 -15.99
C LYS A 140 3.45 -8.16 -15.58
N GLU A 141 3.52 -7.89 -14.28
CA GLU A 141 3.82 -6.56 -13.78
C GLU A 141 4.63 -6.59 -12.49
N PHE A 142 5.69 -5.78 -12.41
CA PHE A 142 6.46 -5.55 -11.20
C PHE A 142 6.88 -4.09 -11.12
N VAL A 143 7.30 -3.66 -9.94
CA VAL A 143 7.80 -2.32 -9.71
C VAL A 143 9.22 -2.36 -9.18
N VAL A 144 9.96 -1.27 -9.37
CA VAL A 144 11.23 -1.02 -8.69
C VAL A 144 11.09 0.26 -7.87
N ASN A 145 11.17 0.11 -6.56
CA ASN A 145 11.06 1.19 -5.59
C ASN A 145 12.42 1.85 -5.40
N ASN A 146 12.44 3.18 -5.45
CA ASN A 146 13.65 4.00 -5.37
C ASN A 146 14.22 4.15 -3.94
N ASN A 147 13.62 3.50 -2.94
CA ASN A 147 13.97 3.60 -1.51
C ASN A 147 13.88 5.04 -0.97
N TYR A 148 12.92 5.83 -1.46
CA TYR A 148 12.73 7.20 -1.01
C TYR A 148 12.60 7.28 0.52
N ARG A 149 13.42 8.13 1.15
CA ARG A 149 13.51 8.35 2.61
C ARG A 149 13.89 7.13 3.45
N ASP A 150 14.45 6.10 2.82
CA ASP A 150 15.13 5.03 3.52
C ASP A 150 16.65 5.12 3.26
N PRO A 151 17.45 5.65 4.20
CA PRO A 151 18.90 5.70 4.04
C PRO A 151 19.55 4.31 4.05
N THR A 152 18.84 3.29 4.53
CA THR A 152 19.36 1.94 4.72
C THR A 152 19.06 1.01 3.55
N TYR A 153 18.11 1.38 2.69
CA TYR A 153 17.55 0.52 1.64
C TYR A 153 16.90 -0.77 2.18
N MET A 154 16.80 -0.96 3.51
CA MET A 154 16.41 -2.21 4.16
C MET A 154 15.05 -2.14 4.88
N LYS A 155 14.44 -0.97 5.04
CA LYS A 155 13.22 -0.83 5.85
C LYS A 155 12.04 -1.62 5.28
N GLU A 156 11.77 -1.44 3.99
CA GLU A 156 10.71 -2.18 3.29
C GLU A 156 11.03 -3.68 3.23
N TYR A 157 12.29 -4.02 2.96
CA TYR A 157 12.78 -5.41 2.94
C TYR A 157 12.53 -6.13 4.27
N LEU A 158 12.96 -5.53 5.39
CA LEU A 158 12.83 -6.14 6.72
C LEU A 158 11.37 -6.20 7.19
N ALA A 159 10.55 -5.20 6.82
CA ALA A 159 9.13 -5.23 7.10
C ALA A 159 8.45 -6.40 6.39
N TYR A 160 8.69 -6.60 5.09
CA TYR A 160 8.14 -7.74 4.37
C TYR A 160 8.70 -9.08 4.85
N ASP A 161 10.00 -9.20 5.13
CA ASP A 161 10.59 -10.45 5.64
C ASP A 161 9.99 -10.87 6.99
N MET A 162 9.75 -9.91 7.88
CA MET A 162 9.12 -10.19 9.17
C MET A 162 7.62 -10.49 9.05
N MET A 163 6.92 -9.81 8.12
CA MET A 163 5.50 -10.11 7.82
C MET A 163 5.32 -11.50 7.20
N ASP A 164 6.18 -11.88 6.25
CA ASP A 164 6.23 -13.23 5.67
C ASP A 164 6.52 -14.29 6.76
N TYR A 165 7.50 -14.02 7.63
CA TYR A 165 7.81 -14.89 8.77
C TYR A 165 6.61 -15.08 9.71
N ALA A 166 5.84 -14.03 9.96
CA ALA A 166 4.65 -14.06 10.83
C ALA A 166 3.41 -14.67 10.14
N GLY A 167 3.46 -14.94 8.83
CA GLY A 167 2.35 -15.52 8.07
C GLY A 167 1.40 -14.50 7.44
N ALA A 168 1.74 -13.21 7.44
CA ALA A 168 0.99 -12.21 6.68
C ALA A 168 1.38 -12.27 5.19
N PRO A 169 0.41 -12.15 4.26
CA PRO A 169 0.73 -12.21 2.84
C PRO A 169 1.51 -10.97 2.40
N VAL A 170 2.63 -11.17 1.71
CA VAL A 170 3.46 -10.08 1.17
C VAL A 170 3.74 -10.28 -0.33
N PRO A 171 3.88 -9.19 -1.12
CA PRO A 171 4.42 -9.29 -2.46
C PRO A 171 5.82 -9.89 -2.41
N LEU A 172 6.26 -10.58 -3.47
CA LEU A 172 7.67 -10.97 -3.59
C LEU A 172 8.54 -9.72 -3.74
N PHE A 173 9.77 -9.79 -3.22
CA PHE A 173 10.71 -8.67 -3.25
C PHE A 173 12.16 -9.16 -3.32
N ALA A 174 12.99 -8.43 -4.05
CA ALA A 174 14.43 -8.65 -4.16
C ALA A 174 15.12 -7.34 -4.58
N TYR A 175 16.42 -7.22 -4.34
CA TYR A 175 17.17 -6.06 -4.83
C TYR A 175 17.47 -6.19 -6.32
N ALA A 176 17.51 -5.06 -7.01
CA ALA A 176 17.83 -4.98 -8.43
C ALA A 176 18.77 -3.82 -8.74
N ASP A 177 19.88 -4.11 -9.40
CA ASP A 177 20.73 -3.10 -10.03
C ASP A 177 20.19 -2.76 -11.41
N ILE A 178 20.02 -1.47 -11.67
CA ILE A 178 19.44 -0.95 -12.91
C ILE A 178 20.53 -0.33 -13.78
N ASP A 179 20.55 -0.72 -15.05
CA ASP A 179 21.28 -0.05 -16.12
C ASP A 179 20.30 0.59 -17.11
N ILE A 180 20.55 1.83 -17.52
CA ILE A 180 19.77 2.53 -18.54
C ILE A 180 20.68 2.89 -19.73
N ASN A 181 20.42 2.28 -20.88
CA ASN A 181 21.16 2.53 -22.12
C ASN A 181 22.69 2.36 -21.97
N GLY A 182 23.12 1.33 -21.22
CA GLY A 182 24.53 1.02 -20.96
C GLY A 182 25.20 1.93 -19.94
N ARG A 183 24.41 2.64 -19.13
CA ARG A 183 24.88 3.45 -18.01
C ARG A 183 24.24 2.93 -16.73
N ASP A 184 25.09 2.65 -15.75
CA ASP A 184 24.66 2.35 -14.39
C ASP A 184 23.76 3.46 -13.84
N TRP A 185 22.65 3.06 -13.23
CA TRP A 185 21.61 3.94 -12.71
C TRP A 185 21.45 3.82 -11.20
N GLY A 186 21.62 2.61 -10.65
CA GLY A 186 21.63 2.38 -9.20
C GLY A 186 20.77 1.21 -8.72
N LEU A 187 20.82 1.00 -7.41
CA LEU A 187 20.21 -0.14 -6.71
C LEU A 187 18.80 0.18 -6.24
N TYR A 188 17.82 -0.63 -6.62
CA TYR A 188 16.42 -0.48 -6.26
C TYR A 188 15.89 -1.72 -5.53
N LEU A 189 14.74 -1.60 -4.86
CA LEU A 189 13.99 -2.76 -4.38
C LEU A 189 12.92 -3.13 -5.42
N ALA A 190 13.10 -4.25 -6.11
CA ALA A 190 12.08 -4.82 -6.98
C ALA A 190 10.98 -5.49 -6.14
N VAL A 191 9.72 -5.21 -6.45
CA VAL A 191 8.54 -5.72 -5.75
C VAL A 191 7.50 -6.20 -6.77
N GLU A 192 6.96 -7.39 -6.55
CA GLU A 192 5.84 -7.94 -7.31
C GLU A 192 4.63 -7.02 -7.22
N SER A 193 3.99 -6.71 -8.35
CA SER A 193 2.76 -5.91 -8.31
C SER A 193 1.61 -6.73 -7.75
N VAL A 194 0.85 -6.15 -6.83
CA VAL A 194 -0.34 -6.76 -6.21
C VAL A 194 -1.50 -6.70 -7.21
N GLU A 195 -1.47 -7.64 -8.14
CA GLU A 195 -2.40 -7.80 -9.26
C GLU A 195 -2.83 -9.28 -9.35
N ASP A 196 -3.36 -9.69 -10.50
CA ASP A 196 -3.82 -11.05 -10.80
C ASP A 196 -2.79 -12.14 -10.45
N ASP A 197 -1.51 -11.96 -10.80
CA ASP A 197 -0.49 -13.00 -10.64
C ASP A 197 -0.12 -13.20 -9.17
N PHE A 198 0.04 -12.10 -8.42
CA PHE A 198 0.14 -12.12 -6.95
C PHE A 198 -1.05 -12.86 -6.33
N ALA A 199 -2.28 -12.50 -6.72
CA ALA A 199 -3.47 -13.09 -6.13
C ALA A 199 -3.58 -14.60 -6.41
N ARG A 200 -3.18 -15.06 -7.59
CA ARG A 200 -3.11 -16.50 -7.90
C ARG A 200 -2.03 -17.20 -7.09
N ARG A 201 -0.85 -16.60 -6.94
CA ARG A 201 0.27 -17.17 -6.17
C ARG A 201 -0.09 -17.33 -4.70
N VAL A 202 -0.67 -16.28 -4.11
CA VAL A 202 -0.95 -16.23 -2.67
C VAL A 202 -2.27 -16.92 -2.30
N PHE A 203 -3.33 -16.71 -3.07
CA PHE A 203 -4.69 -17.15 -2.70
C PHE A 203 -5.25 -18.26 -3.62
N GLY A 204 -4.48 -18.72 -4.61
CA GLY A 204 -4.89 -19.75 -5.56
C GLY A 204 -5.77 -19.24 -6.70
N ASN A 205 -6.13 -20.13 -7.63
CA ASN A 205 -6.86 -19.75 -8.87
C ASN A 205 -8.28 -19.20 -8.65
N ASP A 206 -8.88 -19.47 -7.50
CA ASP A 206 -10.20 -19.00 -7.10
C ASP A 206 -10.09 -17.80 -6.13
N PHE A 207 -9.08 -16.95 -6.31
CA PHE A 207 -8.88 -15.79 -5.44
C PHE A 207 -10.08 -14.83 -5.49
N GLY A 208 -10.31 -14.13 -4.38
CA GLY A 208 -11.39 -13.15 -4.25
C GLY A 208 -11.08 -11.79 -4.88
N LYS A 209 -11.46 -10.69 -4.22
CA LYS A 209 -11.26 -9.31 -4.70
C LYS A 209 -10.18 -8.60 -3.92
N LEU A 210 -9.45 -7.73 -4.61
CA LEU A 210 -8.45 -6.85 -4.04
C LEU A 210 -8.88 -5.39 -4.18
N TYR A 211 -8.67 -4.62 -3.13
CA TYR A 211 -8.89 -3.18 -3.08
C TYR A 211 -7.63 -2.52 -2.55
N LYS A 212 -7.25 -1.38 -3.11
CA LYS A 212 -6.13 -0.56 -2.63
C LYS A 212 -6.68 0.76 -2.11
N PRO A 213 -6.95 0.89 -0.81
CA PRO A 213 -7.51 2.13 -0.29
C PRO A 213 -6.61 3.33 -0.56
N GLU A 214 -7.20 4.41 -1.07
CA GLU A 214 -6.51 5.68 -1.30
C GLU A 214 -7.41 6.84 -0.83
N LEU A 215 -6.83 7.78 -0.07
CA LEU A 215 -7.54 8.98 0.36
C LEU A 215 -7.89 9.86 -0.83
N ILE A 216 -9.08 10.47 -0.78
CA ILE A 216 -9.50 11.47 -1.77
C ILE A 216 -8.88 12.82 -1.39
N ASN A 217 -8.17 13.42 -2.33
CA ASN A 217 -7.60 14.76 -2.31
C ASN A 217 -7.88 15.44 -3.65
N GLU A 218 -7.57 16.74 -3.77
CA GLU A 218 -7.84 17.56 -4.96
C GLU A 218 -7.35 16.94 -6.29
N SER A 219 -6.29 16.12 -6.22
CA SER A 219 -5.63 15.49 -7.37
C SER A 219 -6.29 14.19 -7.83
N ASN A 220 -7.05 13.52 -6.97
CA ASN A 220 -7.75 12.26 -7.26
C ASN A 220 -9.26 12.31 -6.94
N VAL A 221 -9.85 13.52 -6.82
CA VAL A 221 -11.31 13.71 -6.76
C VAL A 221 -11.94 13.17 -8.05
N PRO A 222 -12.91 12.25 -7.96
CA PRO A 222 -13.63 11.80 -9.14
C PRO A 222 -14.34 12.97 -9.82
N LYS A 223 -14.00 13.26 -11.07
CA LYS A 223 -14.88 14.02 -11.98
C LYS A 223 -15.89 13.07 -12.62
N LEU A 224 -16.64 12.31 -11.81
CA LEU A 224 -17.70 11.44 -12.31
C LEU A 224 -19.04 12.20 -12.32
N GLY A 225 -19.56 12.51 -13.50
CA GLY A 225 -20.97 12.87 -13.69
C GLY A 225 -21.45 14.20 -13.09
N GLY A 226 -20.56 15.10 -12.66
CA GLY A 226 -20.95 16.38 -12.06
C GLY A 226 -21.42 16.27 -10.60
N PHE A 227 -21.25 15.11 -9.97
CA PHE A 227 -21.36 14.95 -8.52
C PHE A 227 -19.96 15.00 -7.91
N SER A 228 -19.67 16.08 -7.20
CA SER A 228 -18.54 16.12 -6.26
C SER A 228 -19.02 15.44 -4.97
N PRO A 229 -18.27 14.47 -4.39
CA PRO A 229 -18.51 14.10 -3.01
C PRO A 229 -18.44 15.38 -2.16
N LEU A 230 -19.36 15.51 -1.20
CA LEU A 230 -19.38 16.63 -0.26
C LEU A 230 -18.02 16.69 0.46
N TYR A 231 -17.32 17.83 0.35
CA TYR A 231 -16.13 18.10 1.15
C TYR A 231 -16.53 18.18 2.63
N GLY A 232 -15.85 17.42 3.49
CA GLY A 232 -16.07 17.41 4.95
C GLY A 232 -15.21 16.35 5.65
N THR A 233 -15.04 16.46 6.97
CA THR A 233 -14.22 15.57 7.81
C THR A 233 -14.63 14.10 7.76
N ASP A 234 -15.82 13.79 7.26
CA ASP A 234 -16.39 12.44 7.18
C ASP A 234 -15.98 11.65 5.93
N VAL A 235 -15.31 12.28 4.96
CA VAL A 235 -14.98 11.61 3.69
C VAL A 235 -13.92 10.53 3.83
N ASN A 236 -13.05 10.56 4.85
CA ASN A 236 -11.95 9.58 4.98
C ASN A 236 -12.29 8.38 5.87
N GLN A 237 -13.54 8.27 6.34
CA GLN A 237 -13.99 7.17 7.20
C GLN A 237 -13.95 5.81 6.48
N GLY A 238 -14.17 5.80 5.15
CA GLY A 238 -14.11 4.60 4.34
C GLY A 238 -12.73 3.93 4.37
N ALA A 239 -11.64 4.65 4.10
CA ALA A 239 -10.28 4.10 4.14
C ALA A 239 -9.86 3.63 5.55
N ALA A 240 -10.45 4.19 6.61
CA ALA A 240 -10.27 3.73 7.99
C ALA A 240 -11.11 2.48 8.33
N LEU A 241 -11.93 2.00 7.40
CA LEU A 241 -12.87 0.89 7.56
C LEU A 241 -13.94 1.15 8.63
N ILE A 242 -14.34 2.41 8.79
CA ILE A 242 -15.44 2.80 9.69
C ILE A 242 -16.76 2.63 8.96
N TYR A 243 -17.66 1.82 9.52
CA TYR A 243 -18.99 1.65 8.96
C TYR A 243 -19.91 2.82 9.34
N THR A 244 -20.45 3.52 8.34
CA THR A 244 -21.35 4.66 8.50
C THR A 244 -22.70 4.47 7.83
N THR A 245 -22.72 3.93 6.61
CA THR A 245 -23.93 3.74 5.81
C THR A 245 -23.91 2.43 5.04
N ASP A 246 -25.09 2.02 4.53
CA ASP A 246 -25.27 0.89 3.62
C ASP A 246 -24.89 1.21 2.15
N SER A 247 -24.51 2.45 1.84
CA SER A 247 -24.19 2.89 0.48
C SER A 247 -22.72 2.64 0.16
N ILE A 248 -22.44 1.71 -0.76
CA ILE A 248 -21.06 1.45 -1.22
C ILE A 248 -20.38 2.71 -1.81
N TRP A 249 -21.15 3.70 -2.25
CA TRP A 249 -20.59 4.94 -2.80
C TRP A 249 -19.91 5.82 -1.74
N ASP A 250 -20.27 5.65 -0.48
CA ASP A 250 -19.68 6.40 0.64
C ASP A 250 -18.30 5.82 1.04
N TYR A 251 -17.92 4.69 0.43
CA TYR A 251 -16.64 3.99 0.62
C TYR A 251 -15.83 3.98 -0.69
N TYR A 252 -15.95 5.03 -1.49
CA TYR A 252 -15.27 5.15 -2.77
C TYR A 252 -13.74 4.98 -2.66
N GLN A 253 -13.14 5.38 -1.53
CA GLN A 253 -11.71 5.18 -1.23
C GLN A 253 -11.31 3.71 -1.35
N ILE A 254 -12.22 2.79 -1.04
CA ILE A 254 -12.00 1.34 -1.17
C ILE A 254 -12.52 0.87 -2.53
N PHE A 255 -13.82 1.04 -2.79
CA PHE A 255 -14.48 0.36 -3.91
C PHE A 255 -14.24 1.04 -5.26
N GLY A 256 -13.90 2.32 -5.27
CA GLY A 256 -13.42 3.03 -6.46
C GLY A 256 -12.00 2.63 -6.85
N ASN A 257 -11.23 2.06 -5.91
CA ASN A 257 -9.87 1.58 -6.10
C ASN A 257 -9.78 0.05 -6.05
N ALA A 258 -10.80 -0.63 -6.58
CA ALA A 258 -10.74 -2.06 -6.81
C ALA A 258 -9.65 -2.39 -7.85
N VAL A 259 -8.76 -3.31 -7.52
CA VAL A 259 -7.63 -3.70 -8.38
C VAL A 259 -8.13 -4.39 -9.65
N PHE A 260 -9.07 -5.33 -9.49
CA PHE A 260 -9.56 -6.11 -10.62
C PHE A 260 -10.72 -5.41 -11.33
N LYS A 261 -10.58 -5.25 -12.65
CA LYS A 261 -11.62 -4.68 -13.53
C LYS A 261 -12.93 -5.48 -13.54
N ASN A 262 -12.90 -6.74 -13.11
CA ASN A 262 -14.08 -7.60 -13.02
C ASN A 262 -14.78 -7.56 -11.65
N THR A 263 -14.40 -6.62 -10.77
CA THR A 263 -15.07 -6.41 -9.48
C THR A 263 -16.47 -5.85 -9.70
N THR A 264 -17.47 -6.47 -9.08
CA THR A 264 -18.88 -6.13 -9.26
C THR A 264 -19.45 -5.39 -8.05
N ILE A 265 -20.60 -4.73 -8.23
CA ILE A 265 -21.37 -4.11 -7.13
C ILE A 265 -21.69 -5.14 -6.03
N SER A 266 -21.97 -6.40 -6.40
CA SER A 266 -22.25 -7.46 -5.44
C SER A 266 -21.03 -7.80 -4.57
N ASP A 267 -19.82 -7.73 -5.15
CA ASP A 267 -18.58 -7.92 -4.40
C ASP A 267 -18.37 -6.77 -3.41
N CYS A 268 -18.54 -5.52 -3.86
CA CYS A 268 -18.43 -4.36 -2.98
C CYS A 268 -19.46 -4.39 -1.84
N LYS A 269 -20.69 -4.83 -2.10
CA LYS A 269 -21.72 -5.01 -1.05
C LYS A 269 -21.34 -6.10 -0.06
N ARG A 270 -20.72 -7.20 -0.52
CA ARG A 270 -20.25 -8.29 0.34
C ARG A 270 -19.08 -7.82 1.23
N ALA A 271 -18.13 -7.08 0.67
CA ALA A 271 -17.06 -6.43 1.42
C ALA A 271 -17.61 -5.42 2.45
N LEU A 272 -18.56 -4.56 2.05
CA LEU A 272 -19.21 -3.60 2.96
C LEU A 272 -19.95 -4.30 4.11
N LYS A 273 -20.59 -5.44 3.83
CA LYS A 273 -21.21 -6.26 4.87
C LYS A 273 -20.17 -6.73 5.88
N ALA A 274 -19.00 -7.19 5.44
CA ALA A 274 -17.93 -7.57 6.34
C ALA A 274 -17.45 -6.38 7.19
N ILE A 275 -17.26 -5.19 6.59
CA ILE A 275 -16.91 -3.96 7.31
C ILE A 275 -17.95 -3.66 8.41
N GLU A 276 -19.23 -3.71 8.08
CA GLU A 276 -20.32 -3.51 9.07
C GLU A 276 -20.19 -4.47 10.25
N GLN A 277 -19.99 -5.76 10.00
CA GLN A 277 -19.96 -6.79 11.03
C GLN A 277 -18.69 -6.69 11.89
N ILE A 278 -17.55 -6.38 11.26
CA ILE A 278 -16.31 -6.08 11.97
C ILE A 278 -16.51 -4.91 12.92
N ASN A 279 -17.15 -3.82 12.49
CA ASN A 279 -17.42 -2.65 13.34
C ASN A 279 -18.34 -2.97 14.54
N LYS A 280 -19.21 -3.99 14.44
CA LYS A 280 -20.02 -4.49 15.56
C LYS A 280 -19.21 -5.35 16.54
N GLY A 281 -18.11 -5.94 16.09
CA GLY A 281 -17.26 -6.80 16.92
C GLY A 281 -17.85 -8.20 17.19
N GLU A 282 -18.87 -8.60 16.43
CA GLU A 282 -19.58 -9.87 16.58
C GLU A 282 -19.09 -10.88 15.52
N ASP A 283 -18.90 -12.14 15.90
CA ASP A 283 -18.54 -13.26 15.01
C ASP A 283 -17.38 -12.93 14.03
N LEU A 284 -16.32 -12.29 14.53
CA LEU A 284 -15.23 -11.76 13.69
C LEU A 284 -14.56 -12.83 12.82
N ASP A 285 -14.49 -14.09 13.26
CA ASP A 285 -13.96 -15.21 12.49
C ASP A 285 -14.79 -15.54 11.23
N GLN A 286 -16.04 -15.07 11.13
CA GLN A 286 -16.85 -15.17 9.92
C GLN A 286 -16.54 -14.07 8.89
N TYR A 287 -15.93 -12.95 9.33
CA TYR A 287 -15.73 -11.76 8.51
C TYR A 287 -14.27 -11.31 8.39
N VAL A 288 -13.35 -11.93 9.11
CA VAL A 288 -11.91 -11.62 9.11
C VAL A 288 -11.10 -12.90 8.92
N PHE A 289 -10.04 -12.82 8.12
CA PHE A 289 -8.94 -13.80 8.20
C PHE A 289 -8.07 -13.41 9.40
N ILE A 290 -8.35 -14.04 10.55
CA ILE A 290 -7.84 -13.64 11.86
C ILE A 290 -6.31 -13.72 11.90
N ASP A 291 -5.75 -14.87 11.57
CA ASP A 291 -4.32 -15.15 11.73
C ASP A 291 -3.47 -14.17 10.90
N GLU A 292 -3.80 -14.01 9.62
CA GLU A 292 -3.10 -13.12 8.69
C GLU A 292 -3.22 -11.65 9.10
N SER A 293 -4.39 -11.24 9.60
CA SER A 293 -4.63 -9.87 10.04
C SER A 293 -3.88 -9.55 11.34
N LEU A 294 -3.86 -10.48 12.30
CA LEU A 294 -3.09 -10.32 13.54
C LEU A 294 -1.58 -10.28 13.25
N ALA A 295 -1.10 -11.13 12.35
CA ALA A 295 0.30 -11.12 11.90
C ALA A 295 0.70 -9.77 11.28
N TYR A 296 -0.16 -9.20 10.42
CA TYR A 296 0.04 -7.86 9.86
C TYR A 296 0.16 -6.81 10.97
N PHE A 297 -0.79 -6.73 11.90
CA PHE A 297 -0.75 -5.71 12.96
C PHE A 297 0.40 -5.89 13.95
N ALA A 298 0.76 -7.14 14.26
CA ALA A 298 1.89 -7.44 15.13
C ALA A 298 3.17 -6.87 14.54
N VAL A 299 3.45 -7.16 13.26
CA VAL A 299 4.65 -6.64 12.61
C VAL A 299 4.57 -5.14 12.38
N THR A 300 3.43 -4.58 11.96
CA THR A 300 3.22 -3.12 11.85
C THR A 300 3.55 -2.40 13.16
N GLY A 301 3.16 -2.96 14.31
CA GLY A 301 3.48 -2.45 15.63
C GLY A 301 4.96 -2.62 16.00
N ILE A 302 5.59 -3.76 15.65
CA ILE A 302 7.02 -4.00 15.89
C ILE A 302 7.87 -2.98 15.13
N VAL A 303 7.66 -2.85 13.83
CA VAL A 303 8.45 -1.97 12.97
C VAL A 303 7.92 -0.53 12.95
N VAL A 304 6.85 -0.21 13.69
CA VAL A 304 6.28 1.15 13.76
C VAL A 304 6.01 1.72 12.36
N SER A 305 5.34 0.93 11.51
CA SER A 305 5.00 1.33 10.14
C SER A 305 3.74 2.19 10.13
N MET A 306 3.94 3.50 10.27
CA MET A 306 2.84 4.47 10.46
C MET A 306 2.38 5.17 9.19
N ASP A 307 2.99 4.93 8.03
CA ASP A 307 2.39 5.34 6.74
C ASP A 307 1.56 4.18 6.18
N SER A 308 0.59 3.72 6.97
CA SER A 308 -0.21 2.51 6.75
C SER A 308 -1.66 2.70 7.25
N TYR A 309 -2.45 1.63 7.35
CA TYR A 309 -3.74 1.65 8.07
C TYR A 309 -3.61 2.15 9.52
N ALA A 310 -2.50 1.83 10.20
CA ALA A 310 -2.22 2.27 11.56
C ALA A 310 -1.97 3.78 11.67
N GLY A 311 -1.71 4.42 10.53
CA GLY A 311 -1.35 5.82 10.38
C GLY A 311 -2.50 6.78 10.11
N PRO A 312 -2.23 8.10 10.15
CA PRO A 312 -3.19 9.12 9.72
C PRO A 312 -3.39 9.13 8.19
N SER A 313 -2.40 8.69 7.41
CA SER A 313 -2.45 8.73 5.93
C SER A 313 -3.40 7.71 5.30
N LEU A 314 -3.74 6.61 6.01
CA LEU A 314 -4.67 5.57 5.54
C LEU A 314 -4.39 5.09 4.11
N GLN A 315 -3.12 4.81 3.82
CA GLN A 315 -2.61 4.39 2.51
C GLN A 315 -1.59 3.26 2.68
N ASN A 316 -1.04 2.74 1.58
CA ASN A 316 0.01 1.71 1.59
C ASN A 316 -0.41 0.39 2.25
N PHE A 317 -1.66 -0.01 2.03
CA PHE A 317 -2.14 -1.36 2.33
C PHE A 317 -3.14 -1.79 1.27
N TYR A 318 -3.38 -3.10 1.20
CA TYR A 318 -4.44 -3.68 0.41
C TYR A 318 -5.45 -4.36 1.32
N ILE A 319 -6.69 -4.44 0.84
CA ILE A 319 -7.75 -5.26 1.42
C ILE A 319 -8.00 -6.40 0.47
N TYR A 320 -7.96 -7.63 0.98
CA TYR A 320 -8.46 -8.81 0.28
C TYR A 320 -9.83 -9.19 0.83
N GLU A 321 -10.77 -9.46 -0.07
CA GLU A 321 -12.09 -9.99 0.25
C GLU A 321 -12.32 -11.33 -0.43
N LYS A 322 -12.72 -12.36 0.32
CA LYS A 322 -13.27 -13.59 -0.25
C LYS A 322 -14.39 -14.14 0.62
N ASP A 323 -15.50 -14.48 -0.02
CA ASP A 323 -16.68 -15.09 0.62
C ASP A 323 -17.21 -14.31 1.85
N GLY A 324 -17.03 -12.98 1.87
CA GLY A 324 -17.44 -12.11 2.98
C GLY A 324 -16.40 -11.97 4.10
N LYS A 325 -15.20 -12.53 3.94
CA LYS A 325 -14.08 -12.34 4.85
C LYS A 325 -13.08 -11.32 4.32
N LEU A 326 -12.53 -10.50 5.22
CA LEU A 326 -11.54 -9.47 4.91
C LEU A 326 -10.20 -9.75 5.60
N MET A 327 -9.11 -9.36 4.93
CA MET A 327 -7.81 -9.14 5.57
C MET A 327 -7.16 -7.88 5.03
N ILE A 328 -6.23 -7.35 5.82
CA ILE A 328 -5.35 -6.25 5.44
C ILE A 328 -3.94 -6.80 5.31
N PHE A 329 -3.20 -6.33 4.29
CA PHE A 329 -1.81 -6.70 4.08
C PHE A 329 -1.01 -5.54 3.47
N PRO A 330 0.33 -5.54 3.58
CA PRO A 330 1.15 -4.35 3.39
C PRO A 330 1.36 -4.00 1.92
N TRP A 331 1.68 -2.73 1.70
CA TRP A 331 2.33 -2.22 0.50
C TRP A 331 3.30 -1.10 0.92
N ASP A 332 4.32 -0.80 0.13
CA ASP A 332 5.20 0.38 0.27
C ASP A 332 5.63 0.69 1.72
N GLN A 333 6.52 -0.15 2.26
CA GLN A 333 6.94 -0.08 3.68
C GLN A 333 8.25 0.70 3.89
N ASN A 334 8.63 1.58 2.95
CA ASN A 334 9.84 2.40 3.03
C ASN A 334 9.87 3.31 4.28
N PHE A 335 8.69 3.67 4.81
CA PHE A 335 8.53 4.45 6.04
C PHE A 335 8.42 3.63 7.33
N ALA A 336 8.66 2.32 7.30
CA ALA A 336 8.84 1.53 8.51
C ALA A 336 10.01 2.04 9.36
N PHE A 337 10.15 1.51 10.57
CA PHE A 337 11.12 1.91 11.58
C PHE A 337 11.04 3.42 11.85
N ASP A 338 9.82 3.93 12.06
CA ASP A 338 9.49 5.35 12.27
C ASP A 338 10.02 6.29 11.16
N GLY A 339 10.07 5.80 9.93
CA GLY A 339 10.32 6.66 8.77
C GLY A 339 9.20 7.71 8.59
N TYR A 340 7.96 7.35 8.94
CA TYR A 340 6.85 8.27 9.13
C TYR A 340 6.84 8.80 10.56
N LYS A 341 7.68 9.81 10.82
CA LYS A 341 7.98 10.31 12.17
C LYS A 341 6.74 10.63 13.00
N ASP A 342 6.54 9.87 14.07
CA ASP A 342 5.56 10.19 15.11
C ASP A 342 6.18 11.18 16.12
N ASN A 343 6.09 12.48 15.84
CA ASN A 343 6.69 13.52 16.70
C ASN A 343 6.06 13.63 18.11
N SER A 344 4.97 12.91 18.35
CA SER A 344 4.22 12.87 19.61
C SER A 344 4.61 11.71 20.51
N THR A 345 5.32 10.69 19.99
CA THR A 345 5.90 9.66 20.85
C THR A 345 7.29 10.08 21.34
N PRO A 346 7.57 9.98 22.65
CA PRO A 346 8.90 10.24 23.18
C PRO A 346 9.88 9.11 22.87
N SER A 347 9.39 7.89 22.56
CA SER A 347 10.22 6.72 22.23
C SER A 347 9.54 5.84 21.20
N VAL A 348 10.21 5.64 20.06
CA VAL A 348 9.81 4.67 19.03
C VAL A 348 10.09 3.24 19.47
N VAL A 349 11.13 3.06 20.28
CA VAL A 349 11.51 1.76 20.84
C VAL A 349 10.40 1.22 21.74
N ASP A 350 9.78 2.10 22.53
CA ASP A 350 8.72 1.74 23.48
C ASP A 350 7.32 1.78 22.87
N TYR A 351 7.21 1.76 21.54
CA TYR A 351 5.91 1.84 20.89
C TYR A 351 4.92 0.80 21.47
N PRO A 352 3.70 1.19 21.89
CA PRO A 352 2.86 0.30 22.66
C PRO A 352 2.23 -0.82 21.83
N ILE A 353 2.20 -2.05 22.37
CA ILE A 353 1.69 -3.23 21.65
C ILE A 353 0.17 -3.37 21.66
N ASP A 354 -0.54 -2.82 22.66
CA ASP A 354 -2.01 -2.87 22.75
C ASP A 354 -2.69 -1.74 21.96
N THR A 355 -1.92 -0.73 21.57
CA THR A 355 -2.38 0.36 20.72
C THR A 355 -1.40 0.56 19.55
N PRO A 356 -1.30 -0.41 18.61
CA PRO A 356 -0.35 -0.37 17.50
C PRO A 356 -0.83 0.58 16.38
N VAL A 357 -1.23 1.78 16.77
CA VAL A 357 -1.70 2.88 15.90
C VAL A 357 -0.94 4.14 16.28
N TYR A 358 -0.81 5.05 15.31
CA TYR A 358 -0.17 6.36 15.46
C TYR A 358 -0.62 7.05 16.75
N SER A 359 0.30 7.64 17.52
CA SER A 359 0.00 8.05 18.90
C SER A 359 -1.10 9.11 19.03
N ASN A 360 -1.33 9.90 17.98
CA ASN A 360 -2.41 10.90 17.89
C ASN A 360 -3.67 10.38 17.18
N VAL A 361 -3.69 9.10 16.81
CA VAL A 361 -4.86 8.43 16.25
C VAL A 361 -5.45 7.56 17.34
N SER A 362 -6.70 7.84 17.69
CA SER A 362 -7.45 6.94 18.57
C SER A 362 -7.64 5.58 17.90
N ILE A 363 -7.34 4.49 18.62
CA ILE A 363 -7.59 3.13 18.13
C ILE A 363 -9.08 2.89 17.84
N TYR A 364 -9.99 3.62 18.50
CA TYR A 364 -11.43 3.55 18.21
C TYR A 364 -11.79 4.03 16.79
N HIS A 365 -10.94 4.88 16.18
CA HIS A 365 -11.05 5.25 14.76
C HIS A 365 -10.39 4.23 13.82
N ARG A 366 -10.00 3.07 14.33
CA ARG A 366 -9.41 1.94 13.59
C ARG A 366 -10.16 0.66 13.95
N PRO A 367 -11.45 0.54 13.61
CA PRO A 367 -12.32 -0.55 14.05
C PRO A 367 -11.76 -1.93 13.71
N PHE A 368 -11.04 -2.09 12.60
CA PHE A 368 -10.50 -3.39 12.19
C PHE A 368 -9.51 -3.95 13.22
N VAL A 369 -8.50 -3.16 13.62
CA VAL A 369 -7.54 -3.59 14.66
C VAL A 369 -8.16 -3.52 16.06
N ASN A 370 -8.99 -2.51 16.32
CA ASN A 370 -9.61 -2.31 17.61
C ASN A 370 -10.48 -3.50 18.01
N MET A 371 -11.33 -3.99 17.10
CA MET A 371 -12.25 -5.09 17.40
C MET A 371 -11.51 -6.42 17.56
N LEU A 372 -10.43 -6.63 16.82
CA LEU A 372 -9.53 -7.78 17.03
C LEU A 372 -8.89 -7.72 18.43
N LEU A 373 -8.25 -6.61 18.79
CA LEU A 373 -7.55 -6.49 20.07
C LEU A 373 -8.48 -6.31 21.28
N LYS A 374 -9.75 -5.97 21.06
CA LYS A 374 -10.78 -5.96 22.12
C LYS A 374 -11.29 -7.36 22.46
N ASN A 375 -11.23 -8.30 21.51
CA ASN A 375 -11.59 -9.69 21.75
C ASN A 375 -10.44 -10.39 22.50
N GLU A 376 -10.71 -10.91 23.70
CA GLU A 376 -9.67 -11.51 24.56
C GLU A 376 -8.95 -12.69 23.90
N THR A 377 -9.66 -13.52 23.13
CA THR A 377 -9.08 -14.68 22.43
C THR A 377 -8.12 -14.22 21.34
N TYR A 378 -8.50 -13.25 20.51
CA TYR A 378 -7.63 -12.75 19.44
C TYR A 378 -6.50 -11.88 20.00
N LYS A 379 -6.70 -11.20 21.13
CA LYS A 379 -5.63 -10.48 21.82
C LYS A 379 -4.58 -11.44 22.39
N GLU A 380 -4.98 -12.58 22.93
CA GLU A 380 -4.05 -13.64 23.37
C GLU A 380 -3.26 -14.20 22.17
N GLN A 381 -3.94 -14.53 21.06
CA GLN A 381 -3.29 -14.95 19.82
C GLN A 381 -2.30 -13.89 19.27
N TYR A 382 -2.67 -12.62 19.34
CA TYR A 382 -1.78 -11.51 18.98
C TYR A 382 -0.51 -11.47 19.84
N TYR A 383 -0.63 -11.71 21.14
CA TYR A 383 0.54 -11.81 22.03
C TYR A 383 1.39 -13.04 21.74
N ASP A 384 0.78 -14.17 21.40
CA ASP A 384 1.51 -15.38 20.98
C ASP A 384 2.32 -15.09 19.71
N ILE A 385 1.73 -14.42 18.72
CA ILE A 385 2.46 -13.99 17.50
C ILE A 385 3.64 -13.07 17.85
N LEU A 386 3.45 -12.08 18.73
CA LEU A 386 4.54 -11.22 19.18
C LEU A 386 5.65 -12.03 19.87
N GLN A 387 5.28 -12.98 20.73
CA GLN A 387 6.23 -13.84 21.44
C GLN A 387 6.99 -14.76 20.47
N ASP A 388 6.32 -15.32 19.46
CA ASP A 388 6.92 -16.15 18.42
C ASP A 388 7.92 -15.37 17.56
N ILE A 389 7.62 -14.11 17.25
CA ILE A 389 8.56 -13.22 16.55
C ILE A 389 9.75 -12.89 17.46
N LEU A 390 9.52 -12.58 18.75
CA LEU A 390 10.61 -12.34 19.69
C LEU A 390 11.55 -13.54 19.79
N ASP A 391 11.01 -14.74 19.96
CA ASP A 391 11.82 -15.94 20.18
C ASP A 391 12.49 -16.43 18.90
N GLY A 392 11.72 -16.51 17.80
CA GLY A 392 12.19 -17.12 16.56
C GLY A 392 12.83 -16.16 15.55
N TYR A 393 12.56 -14.85 15.62
CA TYR A 393 13.14 -13.86 14.74
C TYR A 393 14.23 -13.00 15.42
N PHE A 394 14.00 -12.53 16.64
CA PHE A 394 14.99 -11.70 17.35
C PHE A 394 15.99 -12.53 18.18
N LYS A 395 15.53 -13.32 19.16
CA LYS A 395 16.41 -14.08 20.07
C LYS A 395 17.19 -15.21 19.38
N SER A 396 16.67 -15.71 18.26
CA SER A 396 17.38 -16.68 17.42
C SER A 396 18.61 -16.10 16.72
N GLY A 397 18.74 -14.77 16.64
CA GLY A 397 19.76 -14.07 15.87
C GLY A 397 19.35 -13.74 14.44
N ARG A 398 18.18 -14.22 13.97
CA ARG A 398 17.75 -14.07 12.57
C ARG A 398 17.65 -12.61 12.12
N TYR A 399 17.19 -11.68 12.96
CA TYR A 399 17.15 -10.25 12.61
C TYR A 399 18.54 -9.70 12.26
N GLU A 400 19.53 -9.96 13.10
CA GLU A 400 20.91 -9.49 12.89
C GLU A 400 21.56 -10.20 11.69
N GLU A 401 21.34 -11.52 11.55
CA GLU A 401 21.81 -12.28 10.40
C GLU A 401 21.21 -11.77 9.08
N THR A 402 19.92 -11.43 9.05
CA THR A 402 19.26 -10.85 7.88
C THR A 402 19.88 -9.49 7.54
N ILE A 403 20.05 -8.58 8.51
CA ILE A 403 20.71 -7.29 8.28
C ILE A 403 22.11 -7.49 7.71
N ASN A 404 22.92 -8.35 8.32
CA ASN A 404 24.30 -8.58 7.89
C ASN A 404 24.37 -9.20 6.49
N ARG A 405 23.47 -10.14 6.18
CA ARG A 405 23.38 -10.73 4.85
C ARG A 405 22.99 -9.69 3.81
N VAL A 406 22.02 -8.84 4.11
CA VAL A 406 21.57 -7.80 3.16
C VAL A 406 22.64 -6.72 2.99
N ASP A 407 23.29 -6.26 4.07
CA ASP A 407 24.42 -5.32 4.04
C ASP A 407 25.55 -5.84 3.14
N LEU A 408 25.91 -7.12 3.30
CA LEU A 408 26.88 -7.79 2.43
C LEU A 408 26.41 -7.91 0.97
N LEU A 409 25.11 -8.14 0.75
CA LEU A 409 24.53 -8.32 -0.59
C LEU A 409 24.51 -7.01 -1.38
N ILE A 410 24.20 -5.89 -0.73
CA ILE A 410 23.92 -4.62 -1.42
C ILE A 410 24.98 -3.54 -1.21
N GLY A 411 25.88 -3.70 -0.23
CA GLY A 411 26.79 -2.63 0.20
C GLY A 411 27.74 -2.12 -0.89
N GLU A 412 28.11 -2.96 -1.88
CA GLU A 412 28.87 -2.50 -3.05
C GLU A 412 27.97 -1.70 -4.00
N SER A 413 26.81 -2.22 -4.37
CA SER A 413 25.84 -1.52 -5.22
C SER A 413 25.42 -0.17 -4.63
N VAL A 414 25.17 -0.06 -3.33
CA VAL A 414 24.84 1.23 -2.67
C VAL A 414 26.02 2.22 -2.72
N ARG A 415 27.26 1.73 -2.60
CA ARG A 415 28.46 2.58 -2.66
C ARG A 415 28.66 3.17 -4.05
N ASP A 416 28.37 2.38 -5.07
CA ASP A 416 28.62 2.74 -6.46
C ASP A 416 27.40 3.40 -7.13
N ASP A 417 26.23 3.39 -6.48
CA ASP A 417 24.98 3.99 -6.97
C ASP A 417 25.14 5.48 -7.31
N PRO A 418 25.07 5.86 -8.60
CA PRO A 418 25.30 7.22 -9.05
C PRO A 418 24.12 8.16 -8.78
N THR A 419 22.95 7.63 -8.45
CA THR A 419 21.71 8.40 -8.24
C THR A 419 21.24 8.41 -6.77
N ALA A 420 21.99 7.78 -5.87
CA ALA A 420 21.64 7.60 -4.45
C ALA A 420 21.14 8.88 -3.78
N PHE A 421 20.10 8.75 -2.95
CA PHE A 421 19.56 9.86 -2.16
C PHE A 421 20.46 10.28 -0.99
N VAL A 422 21.33 9.37 -0.53
CA VAL A 422 22.19 9.54 0.65
C VAL A 422 23.60 9.06 0.34
N SER A 423 24.59 9.48 1.14
CA SER A 423 25.95 8.96 0.96
C SER A 423 26.09 7.54 1.51
N TYR A 424 27.17 6.85 1.12
CA TYR A 424 27.49 5.54 1.67
C TYR A 424 27.74 5.57 3.19
N GLU A 425 28.28 6.67 3.72
CA GLU A 425 28.46 6.86 5.17
C GLU A 425 27.12 6.95 5.90
N ASP A 426 26.14 7.66 5.33
CA ASP A 426 24.78 7.74 5.88
C ASP A 426 24.10 6.36 5.86
N TYR A 427 24.30 5.59 4.77
CA TYR A 427 23.86 4.20 4.68
C TYR A 427 24.45 3.34 5.81
N ALA A 428 25.78 3.33 5.95
CA ALA A 428 26.46 2.51 6.95
C ALA A 428 26.04 2.87 8.38
N ALA A 429 25.86 4.16 8.67
CA ALA A 429 25.32 4.63 9.95
C ALA A 429 23.87 4.20 10.17
N GLY A 430 23.04 4.26 9.12
CA GLY A 430 21.64 3.83 9.17
C GLY A 430 21.49 2.32 9.39
N VAL A 431 22.33 1.49 8.77
CA VAL A 431 22.33 0.03 8.99
C VAL A 431 22.66 -0.29 10.45
N GLU A 432 23.65 0.41 11.05
CA GLU A 432 23.96 0.24 12.47
C GLU A 432 22.81 0.69 13.37
N ALA A 433 22.13 1.79 13.03
CA ALA A 433 20.96 2.25 13.76
C ALA A 433 19.81 1.23 13.72
N LEU A 434 19.62 0.49 12.60
CA LEU A 434 18.64 -0.60 12.52
C LEU A 434 18.98 -1.75 13.47
N ARG A 435 20.25 -2.19 13.53
CA ARG A 435 20.68 -3.24 14.47
C ARG A 435 20.32 -2.86 15.91
N VAL A 436 20.70 -1.65 16.30
CA VAL A 436 20.44 -1.10 17.63
C VAL A 436 18.92 -0.99 17.89
N PHE A 437 18.15 -0.50 16.91
CA PHE A 437 16.71 -0.40 17.04
C PHE A 437 16.07 -1.76 17.33
N GLY A 438 16.38 -2.79 16.54
CA GLY A 438 15.76 -4.11 16.72
C GLY A 438 16.08 -4.76 18.07
N GLU A 439 17.32 -4.63 18.56
CA GLU A 439 17.70 -5.13 19.89
C GLU A 439 16.84 -4.50 20.99
N TYR A 440 16.73 -3.17 20.99
CA TYR A 440 15.97 -2.47 22.02
C TYR A 440 14.46 -2.61 21.84
N ARG A 441 13.97 -2.66 20.60
CA ARG A 441 12.55 -2.87 20.30
C ARG A 441 12.10 -4.24 20.81
N ALA A 442 12.89 -5.30 20.57
CA ALA A 442 12.60 -6.64 21.07
C ALA A 442 12.54 -6.69 22.61
N ARG A 443 13.50 -6.05 23.30
CA ARG A 443 13.48 -5.92 24.77
C ARG A 443 12.25 -5.17 25.27
N SER A 444 11.87 -4.09 24.59
CA SER A 444 10.69 -3.31 24.97
C SER A 444 9.40 -4.12 24.83
N ILE A 445 9.24 -4.85 23.73
CA ILE A 445 8.07 -5.72 23.52
C ILE A 445 8.04 -6.85 24.57
N GLU A 446 9.17 -7.48 24.88
CA GLU A 446 9.25 -8.48 25.95
C GLU A 446 8.84 -7.90 27.30
N GLY A 447 9.32 -6.69 27.63
CA GLY A 447 8.93 -5.95 28.82
C GLY A 447 7.44 -5.61 28.84
N GLN A 448 6.86 -5.27 27.70
CA GLN A 448 5.43 -5.05 27.57
C GLN A 448 4.64 -6.33 27.81
N LEU A 449 4.98 -7.44 27.15
CA LEU A 449 4.32 -8.73 27.32
C LEU A 449 4.36 -9.24 28.77
N ASN A 450 5.51 -9.10 29.45
CA ASN A 450 5.67 -9.55 30.84
C ASN A 450 5.16 -8.54 31.90
N GLY A 451 4.70 -7.37 31.48
CA GLY A 451 4.11 -6.34 32.35
C GLY A 451 5.12 -5.46 33.09
N THR A 452 6.40 -5.44 32.70
CA THR A 452 7.39 -4.49 33.23
C THR A 452 7.38 -3.14 32.50
N ILE A 453 6.80 -3.07 31.30
CA ILE A 453 6.55 -1.84 30.55
C ILE A 453 5.05 -1.76 30.22
N PRO A 454 4.38 -0.60 30.32
CA PRO A 454 2.98 -0.49 29.95
C PRO A 454 2.73 -0.72 28.46
N LYS A 455 1.58 -1.29 28.12
CA LYS A 455 1.26 -1.77 26.76
C LYS A 455 0.50 -0.77 25.89
N ASN A 456 0.04 0.35 26.44
CA ASN A 456 -0.74 1.36 25.71
C ASN A 456 -0.14 2.77 25.86
N HIS A 457 -0.48 3.66 24.92
CA HIS A 457 0.03 5.03 24.88
C HIS A 457 -0.28 5.84 26.15
N PHE A 458 -1.43 5.62 26.79
CA PHE A 458 -1.86 6.38 27.97
C PHE A 458 -1.01 6.03 29.19
N ASP A 459 -0.90 4.75 29.54
CA ASP A 459 -0.16 4.31 30.72
C ASP A 459 1.33 4.63 30.61
N GLN A 460 1.91 4.49 29.42
CA GLN A 460 3.30 4.90 29.21
C GLN A 460 3.51 6.41 29.35
N ARG A 461 2.52 7.26 28.96
CA ARG A 461 2.58 8.71 29.22
C ARG A 461 2.54 8.99 30.72
N VAL A 462 1.60 8.38 31.44
CA VAL A 462 1.44 8.53 32.89
C VAL A 462 2.71 8.10 33.64
N GLU A 463 3.30 6.96 33.28
CA GLU A 463 4.55 6.49 33.90
C GLU A 463 5.70 7.48 33.70
N ARG A 464 5.86 8.02 32.47
CA ARG A 464 6.90 9.03 32.19
C ARG A 464 6.69 10.33 32.95
N GLU A 465 5.46 10.80 33.07
CA GLU A 465 5.14 11.99 33.87
C GLU A 465 5.47 11.77 35.35
N ASN A 466 5.26 10.56 35.87
CA ASN A 466 5.62 10.16 37.24
C ASN A 466 7.13 9.96 37.46
N LEU A 467 7.90 9.62 36.41
CA LEU A 467 9.36 9.49 36.46
C LEU A 467 10.09 10.85 36.57
N SER A 468 9.37 11.97 36.43
CA SER A 468 9.94 13.32 36.38
C SER A 468 10.43 13.92 37.71
N VAL A 469 10.71 13.10 38.74
CA VAL A 469 11.27 13.60 40.02
C VAL A 469 12.66 13.05 40.37
N ASP A 470 13.07 11.83 39.97
CA ASP A 470 14.39 11.27 40.38
C ASP A 470 14.90 10.06 39.54
N ALA A 471 14.47 9.87 38.28
CA ALA A 471 14.77 8.65 37.54
C ALA A 471 16.26 8.47 37.10
N PRO A 472 16.82 7.24 37.11
CA PRO A 472 18.22 6.96 36.74
C PRO A 472 18.55 7.17 35.26
N VAL A 473 19.84 7.40 34.99
CA VAL A 473 20.45 7.76 33.70
C VAL A 473 20.13 6.80 32.53
N ASP A 474 19.82 5.52 32.79
CA ASP A 474 19.61 4.50 31.74
C ASP A 474 18.34 4.69 30.91
N ALA A 475 17.24 5.15 31.52
CA ALA A 475 16.00 5.46 30.80
C ALA A 475 16.18 6.66 29.84
N MET A 476 17.01 7.63 30.23
CA MET A 476 17.40 8.74 29.36
C MET A 476 18.44 8.33 28.30
N PHE A 477 19.13 7.20 28.47
CA PHE A 477 20.14 6.74 27.52
C PHE A 477 19.48 6.18 26.26
N MET A 478 18.43 5.37 26.39
CA MET A 478 17.60 4.87 25.28
C MET A 478 17.06 5.99 24.39
N GLU A 479 16.49 7.04 24.98
CA GLU A 479 15.95 8.19 24.26
C GLU A 479 17.05 9.04 23.59
N ARG A 480 18.23 9.16 24.22
CA ARG A 480 19.37 9.90 23.66
C ARG A 480 20.08 9.14 22.55
N THR A 481 20.23 7.82 22.64
CA THR A 481 20.94 7.03 21.63
C THR A 481 20.16 7.01 20.31
N TYR A 482 18.83 6.84 20.33
CA TYR A 482 18.02 6.87 19.09
C TYR A 482 17.94 8.27 18.46
N ARG A 483 17.70 9.34 19.24
CA ARG A 483 17.69 10.72 18.70
C ARG A 483 19.06 11.19 18.17
N TYR A 484 20.17 10.59 18.62
CA TYR A 484 21.51 10.99 18.20
C TYR A 484 21.88 10.47 16.80
N TYR A 485 21.36 9.31 16.36
CA TYR A 485 21.71 8.70 15.07
C TYR A 485 20.79 9.09 13.90
N ILE A 486 19.69 9.81 14.13
CA ILE A 486 18.77 10.33 13.07
C ILE A 486 18.84 11.87 12.97
N LYS A 487 20.03 12.46 13.12
CA LYS A 487 20.26 13.87 12.73
C LYS A 487 20.70 13.95 11.27
N PRO A 488 19.83 14.34 10.32
CA PRO A 488 20.30 14.92 9.08
C PRO A 488 20.65 16.39 9.38
N GLU A 489 21.80 16.63 10.03
CA GLU A 489 22.45 17.94 9.90
C GLU A 489 23.30 17.92 8.62
N ASN A 490 22.64 17.66 7.49
CA ASN A 490 23.15 18.03 6.18
C ASN A 490 22.43 19.34 5.80
N PRO A 491 23.12 20.49 5.75
CA PRO A 491 22.53 21.80 5.46
C PRO A 491 22.01 21.97 4.01
N ARG A 492 21.81 20.87 3.27
CA ARG A 492 21.12 20.85 1.97
C ARG A 492 19.66 20.40 2.01
N TYR A 493 19.10 20.12 3.20
CA TYR A 493 17.69 19.77 3.34
C TYR A 493 16.98 20.81 4.23
N THR A 494 16.42 21.85 3.61
CA THR A 494 15.48 22.76 4.30
C THR A 494 14.09 22.12 4.30
N PRO A 495 13.48 21.82 5.46
CA PRO A 495 12.12 21.29 5.55
C PRO A 495 11.02 22.31 5.17
N GLU A 496 11.37 23.48 4.65
CA GLU A 496 10.46 24.64 4.54
C GLU A 496 9.52 24.62 3.31
N SER A 497 9.38 23.52 2.57
CA SER A 497 8.52 23.50 1.37
C SER A 497 7.45 22.41 1.28
N ASN A 498 7.09 21.73 2.37
CA ASN A 498 5.91 20.85 2.38
C ASN A 498 4.83 21.40 3.32
N ASN A 499 4.14 22.44 2.85
CA ASN A 499 2.91 22.97 3.46
C ASN A 499 1.69 22.08 3.13
N PHE A 500 1.76 20.80 3.50
CA PHE A 500 0.61 19.88 3.55
C PHE A 500 0.45 19.26 4.95
N MET A 501 0.82 20.02 5.98
CA MET A 501 0.38 19.78 7.34
C MET A 501 -0.86 20.66 7.56
N VAL A 502 -2.05 20.05 7.68
CA VAL A 502 -3.15 20.72 8.38
C VAL A 502 -2.62 21.03 9.78
N SER A 503 -2.66 22.30 10.15
CA SER A 503 -2.17 22.75 11.45
C SER A 503 -2.94 22.02 12.56
N VAL A 504 -2.23 21.54 13.57
CA VAL A 504 -2.83 20.92 14.78
C VAL A 504 -3.75 21.91 15.52
N SER A 505 -3.66 23.22 15.20
CA SER A 505 -4.60 24.24 15.67
C SER A 505 -5.99 24.20 15.04
N ASP A 506 -6.18 23.39 13.99
CA ASP A 506 -7.44 23.33 13.22
C ASP A 506 -8.24 22.04 13.54
N LEU A 507 -7.75 21.21 14.46
CA LEU A 507 -8.52 20.09 15.02
C LEU A 507 -9.42 20.59 16.15
N PRO A 508 -10.72 20.24 16.16
CA PRO A 508 -11.58 20.57 17.29
C PRO A 508 -11.02 19.95 18.57
N ASP A 509 -11.14 20.67 19.68
CA ASP A 509 -10.64 20.27 21.00
C ASP A 509 -10.93 18.80 21.31
N VAL A 510 -9.90 18.08 21.75
CA VAL A 510 -9.97 16.69 22.20
C VAL A 510 -11.07 16.56 23.24
N ILE A 511 -12.17 15.91 22.86
CA ILE A 511 -13.17 15.45 23.81
C ILE A 511 -12.47 14.37 24.63
N ASN A 512 -12.24 14.65 25.92
CA ASN A 512 -11.72 13.67 26.87
C ASN A 512 -12.54 12.38 26.77
N GLU A 513 -11.85 11.24 26.78
CA GLU A 513 -12.48 9.92 26.87
C GLU A 513 -13.45 9.90 28.07
N PRO A 514 -14.73 9.47 27.89
CA PRO A 514 -15.62 9.32 29.02
C PRO A 514 -15.15 8.15 29.90
N ASP A 515 -15.14 8.39 31.21
CA ASP A 515 -14.86 7.41 32.24
C ASP A 515 -15.85 6.22 32.13
N PRO A 516 -15.38 4.96 31.99
CA PRO A 516 -16.25 3.79 31.85
C PRO A 516 -17.05 3.43 33.12
N SER A 517 -17.02 4.24 34.17
CA SER A 517 -17.74 4.00 35.43
C SER A 517 -19.04 4.81 35.63
N GLU A 518 -19.45 5.67 34.70
CA GLU A 518 -20.70 6.45 34.84
C GLU A 518 -21.84 5.88 33.97
N ALA A 519 -22.81 5.22 34.62
CA ALA A 519 -24.12 4.96 34.03
C ALA A 519 -24.93 6.27 33.98
N PRO A 520 -25.72 6.53 32.91
CA PRO A 520 -26.47 7.77 32.81
C PRO A 520 -27.57 7.84 33.89
N ASP A 521 -27.53 8.91 34.69
CA ASP A 521 -28.55 9.28 35.68
C ASP A 521 -29.80 9.83 34.98
N ASP A 522 -30.96 9.21 35.25
CA ASP A 522 -32.28 9.66 34.82
C ASP A 522 -32.66 10.95 35.58
N ASN A 523 -32.26 12.12 35.06
CA ASN A 523 -32.86 13.41 35.46
C ASN A 523 -32.69 14.48 34.36
N LEU A 524 -33.65 14.55 33.45
CA LEU A 524 -33.86 15.73 32.60
C LEU A 524 -34.67 16.79 33.39
N PRO A 525 -34.23 18.05 33.46
CA PRO A 525 -35.06 19.12 33.99
C PRO A 525 -36.10 19.55 32.95
N GLU A 526 -37.35 19.73 33.42
CA GLU A 526 -38.44 20.40 32.70
C GLU A 526 -37.99 21.80 32.25
N LEU A 527 -38.23 22.12 30.97
CA LEU A 527 -38.10 23.48 30.44
C LEU A 527 -39.48 23.97 29.99
N ASP A 528 -39.84 25.10 30.56
CA ASP A 528 -41.11 25.82 30.44
C ASP A 528 -41.46 26.23 28.99
N ASP A 529 -42.77 26.15 28.72
CA ASP A 529 -43.50 26.78 27.63
C ASP A 529 -43.32 28.31 27.65
N ASP A 530 -42.80 28.88 26.56
CA ASP A 530 -43.29 30.12 25.91
C ASP A 530 -42.21 30.76 25.02
N SER A 531 -42.27 30.54 23.71
CA SER A 531 -42.22 31.62 22.71
C SER A 531 -42.28 31.07 21.27
N GLU A 532 -43.40 31.34 20.62
CA GLU A 532 -43.65 31.13 19.19
C GLU A 532 -42.66 31.90 18.30
N ILE A 533 -41.96 31.23 17.38
CA ILE A 533 -41.69 31.74 16.02
C ILE A 533 -41.72 30.57 15.00
N SER A 534 -42.87 30.41 14.34
CA SER A 534 -43.07 30.03 12.93
C SER A 534 -42.18 28.94 12.29
N ASN A 535 -42.61 27.68 12.39
CA ASN A 535 -42.29 26.61 11.43
C ASN A 535 -43.28 26.66 10.24
N LYS A 536 -42.88 27.30 9.15
CA LYS A 536 -43.52 27.14 7.84
C LYS A 536 -42.47 27.36 6.76
N ASN A 537 -42.36 26.40 5.85
CA ASN A 537 -41.36 26.25 4.78
C ASN A 537 -40.12 25.47 5.20
N LEU A 538 -40.18 24.14 5.02
CA LEU A 538 -39.12 23.26 4.51
C LEU A 538 -39.67 21.81 4.48
N ASN A 539 -40.80 21.59 3.81
CA ASN A 539 -41.31 20.23 3.57
C ASN A 539 -42.21 20.11 2.34
N GLU A 540 -41.92 20.88 1.28
CA GLU A 540 -42.61 20.75 -0.02
C GLU A 540 -41.68 20.56 -1.24
N ASN A 541 -40.35 20.50 -1.08
CA ASN A 541 -39.43 20.36 -2.23
C ASN A 541 -38.72 19.00 -2.38
N SER A 542 -39.06 17.98 -1.59
CA SER A 542 -38.42 16.64 -1.71
C SER A 542 -39.26 15.60 -2.48
N ASN A 543 -40.48 15.92 -2.93
CA ASN A 543 -41.38 14.96 -3.59
C ASN A 543 -41.71 15.25 -5.06
N GLU A 544 -41.16 16.29 -5.70
CA GLU A 544 -41.39 16.56 -7.14
C GLU A 544 -40.27 16.08 -8.07
N ASN A 545 -39.12 15.64 -7.56
CA ASN A 545 -37.99 15.19 -8.40
C ASN A 545 -37.85 13.66 -8.54
N LEU A 546 -38.74 12.86 -7.94
CA LEU A 546 -38.70 11.39 -8.04
C LEU A 546 -39.60 10.80 -9.13
N ASN A 547 -40.33 11.62 -9.91
CA ASN A 547 -41.23 11.15 -10.98
C ASN A 547 -40.83 11.58 -12.40
N LYS A 548 -39.56 11.92 -12.66
CA LYS A 548 -39.08 12.28 -14.02
C LYS A 548 -37.86 11.49 -14.53
N ILE A 549 -37.55 10.34 -13.93
CA ILE A 549 -36.55 9.41 -14.46
C ILE A 549 -37.15 8.01 -14.55
N SER A 550 -38.20 7.86 -15.35
CA SER A 550 -38.68 6.55 -15.83
C SER A 550 -39.02 6.51 -17.31
N GLU A 551 -38.70 7.56 -18.08
CA GLU A 551 -38.84 7.56 -19.54
C GLU A 551 -37.68 8.31 -20.22
N ALA A 552 -36.50 7.71 -20.21
CA ALA A 552 -35.49 7.82 -21.28
C ALA A 552 -34.27 6.93 -20.95
N GLN A 553 -34.16 5.82 -21.71
CA GLN A 553 -33.09 4.81 -21.79
C GLN A 553 -33.08 3.69 -20.76
#